data_AF-A0A1B9ER98-F1
#
_entry.id   AF-A0A1B9ER98-F1
#
_cell.length_a   1.000
_cell.length_b   1.000
_cell.length_c   1.000
_cell.angle_alpha   90.00
_cell.angle_beta   90.00
_cell.angle_gamma   90.00
#
_symmetry.space_group_name_H-M   'P 1'
#
loop_
_entity.id
_entity.type
_entity.pdbx_description
1 polymer ?
#
loop_
_entity_poly.entity_id
_entity_poly.type
_entity_poly.pdbx_seq_one_letter_code
_entity_poly.pdbx_strand_id
1 'polypeptide(L)'
;MAQRISRAKRTVRGTQFRQPDAQDRDQRLAAVLQVLYLIFNEGYTSTAGPDLHRTDLAREAIRLTRAVRRLLPHEGRVTGLLALMVLTEARTPARTGPDGELIPLDEQDRALWDRTAVAEGTALAEEALAQGPAGDYQLQAAIAALHDEAQRAEDTDWPQILALYDLLVRRSPDPAAALGRAVAVAMVHGPRAGLAAVDALAEAEGTAGAAATAGQRNYRLDAVRGHLLERAGEPDAARTAYRAAADATLSEPEARYLRRRADRLEHPDG
;
A
#
# COMPACT_ATOMS: atom_id res chain seq x y z
N MET A 1 11.66 8.15 -27.20
CA MET A 1 10.37 7.44 -27.24
C MET A 1 10.06 6.75 -28.59
N ALA A 2 10.13 7.45 -29.73
CA ALA A 2 9.73 6.91 -31.05
C ALA A 2 10.42 5.60 -31.48
N GLN A 3 11.72 5.42 -31.20
CA GLN A 3 12.43 4.18 -31.51
C GLN A 3 12.01 2.98 -30.64
N ARG A 4 11.64 3.20 -29.38
CA ARG A 4 11.19 2.11 -28.47
C ARG A 4 9.83 1.58 -28.91
N ILE A 5 8.91 2.47 -29.26
CA ILE A 5 7.60 2.12 -29.80
C ILE A 5 7.75 1.44 -31.17
N SER A 6 8.66 1.91 -32.04
CA SER A 6 8.93 1.27 -33.32
C SER A 6 9.50 -0.15 -33.19
N ARG A 7 10.39 -0.40 -32.20
CA ARG A 7 10.89 -1.75 -31.89
C ARG A 7 9.80 -2.65 -31.33
N ALA A 8 9.02 -2.18 -30.36
CA ALA A 8 7.88 -2.94 -29.84
C ALA A 8 6.91 -3.31 -30.97
N LYS A 9 6.51 -2.35 -31.82
CA LYS A 9 5.68 -2.58 -33.00
C LYS A 9 6.29 -3.59 -34.00
N ARG A 10 7.62 -3.62 -34.12
CA ARG A 10 8.34 -4.59 -34.97
C ARG A 10 8.36 -5.99 -34.37
N THR A 11 8.47 -6.09 -33.05
CA THR A 11 8.42 -7.37 -32.30
C THR A 11 7.03 -8.01 -32.36
N VAL A 12 5.95 -7.23 -32.35
CA VAL A 12 4.57 -7.75 -32.54
C VAL A 12 4.15 -7.88 -34.01
N ARG A 13 5.04 -7.58 -34.97
CA ARG A 13 4.73 -7.72 -36.40
C ARG A 13 4.90 -9.19 -36.79
N GLY A 14 3.80 -9.86 -37.14
CA GLY A 14 3.80 -11.28 -37.53
C GLY A 14 3.43 -12.26 -36.43
N THR A 15 3.13 -11.79 -35.20
CA THR A 15 2.53 -12.63 -34.16
C THR A 15 1.06 -12.84 -34.47
N GLN A 16 0.63 -14.10 -34.61
CA GLN A 16 -0.79 -14.42 -34.69
C GLN A 16 -1.40 -14.31 -33.29
N PHE A 17 -2.33 -13.38 -33.10
CA PHE A 17 -3.13 -13.33 -31.89
C PHE A 17 -4.12 -14.50 -31.93
N ARG A 18 -3.69 -15.67 -31.44
CA ARG A 18 -4.60 -16.77 -31.13
C ARG A 18 -5.43 -16.38 -29.91
N GLN A 19 -6.72 -16.72 -29.93
CA GLN A 19 -7.52 -16.69 -28.71
C GLN A 19 -6.84 -17.60 -27.68
N PRO A 20 -6.39 -17.06 -26.53
CA PRO A 20 -5.76 -17.87 -25.50
C PRO A 20 -6.75 -18.89 -24.97
N ASP A 21 -6.26 -20.07 -24.57
CA ASP A 21 -7.06 -20.98 -23.75
C ASP A 21 -7.27 -20.40 -22.35
N ALA A 22 -8.05 -21.09 -21.51
CA ALA A 22 -8.42 -20.61 -20.19
C ALA A 22 -7.19 -20.34 -19.30
N GLN A 23 -6.21 -21.25 -19.31
CA GLN A 23 -5.01 -21.13 -18.48
C GLN A 23 -4.10 -19.99 -18.95
N ASP A 24 -3.90 -19.87 -20.27
CA ASP A 24 -3.19 -18.73 -20.87
C ASP A 24 -3.88 -17.41 -20.54
N ARG A 25 -5.22 -17.38 -20.56
CA ARG A 25 -6.01 -16.20 -20.24
C ARG A 25 -5.83 -15.80 -18.77
N ASP A 26 -5.86 -16.75 -17.85
CA ASP A 26 -5.67 -16.50 -16.42
C ASP A 26 -4.28 -15.95 -16.11
N GLN A 27 -3.23 -16.53 -16.71
CA GLN A 27 -1.86 -16.07 -16.52
C GLN A 27 -1.64 -14.68 -17.12
N ARG A 28 -2.18 -14.44 -18.32
CA ARG A 28 -2.11 -13.12 -18.97
C ARG A 28 -2.87 -12.06 -18.18
N LEU A 29 -4.05 -12.39 -17.65
CA LEU A 29 -4.81 -11.49 -16.80
C LEU A 29 -4.03 -11.16 -15.53
N ALA A 30 -3.45 -12.16 -14.85
CA ALA A 30 -2.62 -11.92 -13.66
C ALA A 30 -1.47 -10.93 -13.96
N ALA A 31 -0.79 -11.10 -15.09
CA ALA A 31 0.26 -10.17 -15.52
C ALA A 31 -0.26 -8.76 -15.81
N VAL A 32 -1.43 -8.62 -16.45
CA VAL A 32 -2.08 -7.32 -16.71
C VAL A 32 -2.44 -6.62 -15.39
N LEU A 33 -3.07 -7.34 -14.46
CA LEU A 33 -3.43 -6.80 -13.16
C LEU A 33 -2.21 -6.37 -12.35
N GLN A 34 -1.14 -7.17 -12.38
CA GLN A 34 0.11 -6.81 -11.72
C GLN A 34 0.72 -5.53 -12.32
N VAL A 35 0.71 -5.38 -13.64
CA VAL A 35 1.19 -4.16 -14.30
C VAL A 35 0.34 -2.96 -13.91
N LEU A 36 -0.99 -3.09 -13.91
CA LEU A 36 -1.90 -2.02 -13.50
C LEU A 36 -1.65 -1.60 -12.04
N TYR A 37 -1.51 -2.57 -11.15
CA TYR A 37 -1.17 -2.35 -9.74
C TYR A 37 0.15 -1.61 -9.57
N LEU A 38 1.20 -1.99 -10.31
CA LEU A 38 2.50 -1.32 -10.26
C LEU A 38 2.45 0.12 -10.80
N ILE A 39 1.72 0.37 -11.90
CA ILE A 39 1.51 1.73 -12.43
C ILE A 39 0.79 2.59 -11.39
N PHE A 40 -0.23 2.04 -10.74
CA PHE A 40 -0.95 2.73 -9.68
C PHE A 40 -0.03 3.06 -8.50
N ASN A 41 0.73 2.08 -7.99
CA ASN A 41 1.63 2.28 -6.86
C ASN A 41 2.72 3.33 -7.13
N GLU A 42 3.28 3.36 -8.35
CA GLU A 42 4.26 4.39 -8.74
C GLU A 42 3.63 5.79 -8.80
N GLY A 43 2.34 5.89 -9.16
CA GLY A 43 1.58 7.14 -9.11
C GLY A 43 1.20 7.55 -7.68
N TYR A 44 0.91 6.55 -6.83
CA TYR A 44 0.42 6.71 -5.47
C TYR A 44 1.53 6.98 -4.44
N THR A 45 2.73 6.47 -4.62
CA THR A 45 3.87 6.77 -3.74
C THR A 45 5.04 7.05 -4.65
N SER A 46 5.43 8.31 -4.85
CA SER A 46 6.63 8.55 -5.64
C SER A 46 7.81 7.95 -4.88
N THR A 47 8.38 6.90 -5.44
CA THR A 47 9.41 6.09 -4.78
C THR A 47 10.74 6.84 -4.63
N ALA A 48 10.89 8.00 -5.31
CA ALA A 48 12.00 8.92 -5.19
C ALA A 48 11.62 10.32 -5.71
N GLY A 49 12.26 11.36 -5.16
CA GLY A 49 12.12 12.74 -5.63
C GLY A 49 11.31 13.66 -4.71
N PRO A 50 11.01 14.89 -5.16
CA PRO A 50 10.39 15.92 -4.32
C PRO A 50 8.87 15.81 -4.21
N ASP A 51 8.22 15.11 -5.15
CA ASP A 51 6.76 15.01 -5.23
C ASP A 51 6.26 13.76 -4.49
N LEU A 52 5.24 13.88 -3.64
CA LEU A 52 4.64 12.72 -2.94
C LEU A 52 3.82 11.83 -3.88
N HIS A 53 3.21 12.41 -4.91
CA HIS A 53 2.25 11.75 -5.79
C HIS A 53 2.41 12.20 -7.25
N ARG A 54 2.28 11.26 -8.19
CA ARG A 54 2.07 11.54 -9.61
C ARG A 54 0.63 11.18 -9.97
N THR A 55 -0.28 12.11 -9.69
CA THR A 55 -1.73 11.90 -9.75
C THR A 55 -2.24 11.54 -11.15
N ASP A 56 -1.47 11.87 -12.20
CA ASP A 56 -1.76 11.50 -13.58
C ASP A 56 -1.63 9.98 -13.82
N LEU A 57 -0.62 9.33 -13.24
CA LEU A 57 -0.40 7.88 -13.36
C LEU A 57 -1.45 7.06 -12.59
N ALA A 58 -1.79 7.48 -11.37
CA ALA A 58 -2.81 6.79 -10.56
C ALA A 58 -4.18 6.82 -11.24
N ARG A 59 -4.61 7.99 -11.73
CA ARG A 59 -5.87 8.14 -12.48
C ARG A 59 -5.88 7.34 -13.78
N GLU A 60 -4.76 7.27 -14.48
CA GLU A 60 -4.65 6.48 -15.70
C GLU A 60 -4.74 4.96 -15.40
N ALA A 61 -4.11 4.48 -14.33
CA ALA A 61 -4.25 3.10 -13.88
C ALA A 61 -5.71 2.75 -13.53
N ILE A 62 -6.43 3.64 -12.84
CA ILE A 62 -7.86 3.48 -12.56
C ILE A 62 -8.66 3.44 -13.87
N ARG A 63 -8.40 4.36 -14.80
CA ARG A 63 -9.09 4.41 -16.11
C ARG A 63 -8.91 3.13 -16.91
N LEU A 64 -7.69 2.59 -16.95
CA LEU A 64 -7.38 1.33 -17.62
C LEU A 64 -8.02 0.14 -16.91
N THR A 65 -7.99 0.08 -15.58
CA THR A 65 -8.62 -0.98 -14.80
C THR A 65 -10.15 -0.98 -14.99
N ARG A 66 -10.79 0.19 -15.05
CA ARG A 66 -12.20 0.32 -15.44
C ARG A 66 -12.48 -0.22 -16.84
N ALA A 67 -11.55 -0.04 -17.80
CA ALA A 67 -11.69 -0.60 -19.13
C ALA A 67 -11.60 -2.13 -19.13
N VAL A 68 -10.69 -2.71 -18.34
CA VAL A 68 -10.61 -4.17 -18.15
C VAL A 68 -11.88 -4.71 -17.49
N ARG A 69 -12.41 -4.04 -16.47
CA ARG A 69 -13.66 -4.45 -15.80
C ARG A 69 -14.84 -4.48 -16.76
N ARG A 70 -14.96 -3.51 -17.68
CA ARG A 70 -16.02 -3.53 -18.72
C ARG A 70 -15.92 -4.76 -19.64
N LEU A 71 -14.71 -5.27 -19.87
CA LEU A 71 -14.48 -6.48 -20.67
C LEU A 71 -14.68 -7.76 -19.86
N LEU A 72 -14.49 -7.70 -18.54
CA LEU A 72 -14.49 -8.84 -17.60
C LEU A 72 -15.33 -8.51 -16.34
N PRO A 73 -16.65 -8.29 -16.45
CA PRO A 73 -17.46 -7.77 -15.36
C PRO A 73 -17.64 -8.75 -14.18
N HIS A 74 -17.40 -10.05 -14.39
CA HIS A 74 -17.56 -11.10 -13.38
C HIS A 74 -16.21 -11.63 -12.86
N GLU A 75 -15.11 -10.94 -13.14
CA GLU A 75 -13.79 -11.33 -12.70
C GLU A 75 -13.42 -10.58 -11.41
N GLY A 76 -13.61 -11.26 -10.27
CA GLY A 76 -13.43 -10.66 -8.94
C GLY A 76 -12.04 -10.09 -8.70
N ARG A 77 -10.98 -10.61 -9.35
CA ARG A 77 -9.63 -10.04 -9.26
C ARG A 77 -9.55 -8.64 -9.87
N VAL A 78 -10.28 -8.40 -10.97
CA VAL A 78 -10.34 -7.09 -11.64
C VAL A 78 -11.15 -6.11 -10.78
N THR A 79 -12.31 -6.55 -10.26
CA THR A 79 -13.15 -5.73 -9.39
C THR A 79 -12.44 -5.37 -8.09
N GLY A 80 -11.75 -6.33 -7.45
CA GLY A 80 -10.97 -6.09 -6.25
C GLY A 80 -9.81 -5.13 -6.47
N LEU A 81 -9.08 -5.26 -7.59
CA LEU A 81 -8.02 -4.31 -7.92
C LEU A 81 -8.57 -2.90 -8.14
N LEU A 82 -9.70 -2.77 -8.84
CA LEU A 82 -10.33 -1.46 -9.04
C LEU A 82 -10.78 -0.85 -7.72
N ALA A 83 -11.40 -1.64 -6.84
CA ALA A 83 -11.81 -1.21 -5.51
C ALA A 83 -10.62 -0.66 -4.71
N LEU A 84 -9.54 -1.43 -4.63
CA LEU A 84 -8.30 -1.01 -3.95
C LEU A 84 -7.78 0.33 -4.49
N MET A 85 -7.70 0.48 -5.82
CA MET A 85 -7.20 1.72 -6.43
C MET A 85 -8.10 2.92 -6.15
N VAL A 86 -9.42 2.75 -6.25
CA VAL A 86 -10.40 3.82 -6.03
C VAL A 86 -10.40 4.27 -4.57
N LEU A 87 -10.45 3.33 -3.63
CA LEU A 87 -10.36 3.59 -2.17
C LEU A 87 -9.05 4.31 -1.83
N THR A 88 -7.95 3.81 -2.38
CA THR A 88 -6.65 4.45 -2.18
C THR A 88 -6.63 5.86 -2.78
N GLU A 89 -7.13 6.10 -3.99
CA GLU A 89 -7.13 7.46 -4.58
C GLU A 89 -8.09 8.43 -3.86
N ALA A 90 -9.16 7.93 -3.24
CA ALA A 90 -10.14 8.77 -2.53
C ALA A 90 -9.51 9.62 -1.41
N ARG A 91 -8.39 9.17 -0.84
CA ARG A 91 -7.69 9.84 0.26
C ARG A 91 -6.71 10.92 -0.20
N THR A 92 -6.38 10.98 -1.49
CA THR A 92 -5.33 11.85 -2.04
C THR A 92 -5.40 13.31 -1.56
N PRO A 93 -6.58 13.96 -1.44
CA PRO A 93 -6.66 15.34 -0.94
C PRO A 93 -6.16 15.55 0.50
N ALA A 94 -6.13 14.50 1.33
CA ALA A 94 -5.74 14.57 2.73
C ALA A 94 -4.29 14.11 3.00
N ARG A 95 -3.57 13.62 1.97
CA ARG A 95 -2.24 12.99 2.15
C ARG A 95 -1.09 13.96 2.33
N THR A 96 -1.30 15.18 1.88
CA THR A 96 -0.27 16.21 1.84
C THR A 96 -0.82 17.47 2.47
N GLY A 97 -0.08 18.04 3.41
CA GLY A 97 -0.45 19.32 4.01
C GLY A 97 -0.04 20.52 3.16
N PRO A 98 -0.32 21.75 3.64
CA PRO A 98 -0.13 22.98 2.89
C PRO A 98 1.32 23.21 2.43
N ASP A 99 2.29 22.69 3.17
CA ASP A 99 3.73 22.87 2.93
C ASP A 99 4.36 21.64 2.23
N GLY A 100 3.54 20.75 1.67
CA GLY A 100 3.99 19.57 0.95
C GLY A 100 4.39 18.41 1.87
N GLU A 101 4.05 18.46 3.15
CA GLU A 101 4.38 17.45 4.13
C GLU A 101 3.48 16.21 4.05
N LEU A 102 4.07 15.04 4.27
CA LEU A 102 3.33 13.79 4.39
C LEU A 102 2.47 13.79 5.65
N ILE A 103 1.18 13.46 5.50
CA ILE A 103 0.22 13.27 6.58
C ILE A 103 -0.10 11.77 6.75
N PRO A 104 0.28 11.14 7.88
CA PRO A 104 -0.03 9.74 8.19
C PRO A 104 -1.53 9.45 8.16
N LEU A 105 -1.93 8.24 7.77
CA LEU A 105 -3.34 7.87 7.57
C LEU A 105 -4.23 8.12 8.80
N ASP A 106 -3.70 7.95 10.01
CA ASP A 106 -4.39 8.20 11.28
C ASP A 106 -4.47 9.68 11.66
N GLU A 107 -3.66 10.53 11.04
CA GLU A 107 -3.62 11.99 11.22
C GLU A 107 -4.35 12.73 10.08
N GLN A 108 -4.82 12.03 9.03
CA GLN A 108 -5.52 12.64 7.90
C GLN A 108 -6.90 13.17 8.30
N ASP A 109 -7.23 14.37 7.81
CA ASP A 109 -8.61 14.86 7.87
C ASP A 109 -9.49 14.08 6.89
N ARG A 110 -10.27 13.14 7.45
CA ARG A 110 -11.19 12.28 6.69
C ARG A 110 -12.34 13.04 6.03
N ALA A 111 -12.61 14.28 6.43
CA ALA A 111 -13.59 15.13 5.77
C ALA A 111 -13.12 15.58 4.37
N LEU A 112 -11.81 15.55 4.11
CA LEU A 112 -11.23 15.87 2.80
C LEU A 112 -11.25 14.68 1.84
N TRP A 113 -11.61 13.47 2.29
CA TRP A 113 -11.69 12.29 1.44
C TRP A 113 -12.85 12.41 0.43
N ASP A 114 -12.63 11.94 -0.79
CA ASP A 114 -13.67 11.90 -1.81
C ASP A 114 -14.73 10.85 -1.42
N ARG A 115 -15.83 11.32 -0.82
CA ARG A 115 -16.94 10.49 -0.37
C ARG A 115 -17.61 9.70 -1.51
N THR A 116 -17.57 10.21 -2.74
CA THR A 116 -18.12 9.51 -3.91
C THR A 116 -17.22 8.34 -4.29
N ALA A 117 -15.90 8.57 -4.32
CA ALA A 117 -14.92 7.51 -4.57
C ALA A 117 -14.93 6.46 -3.46
N VAL A 118 -15.03 6.86 -2.18
CA VAL A 118 -15.18 5.91 -1.06
C VAL A 118 -16.41 5.02 -1.26
N ALA A 119 -17.58 5.61 -1.55
CA ALA A 119 -18.81 4.84 -1.78
C ALA A 119 -18.70 3.89 -2.98
N GLU A 120 -18.10 4.33 -4.10
CA GLU A 120 -17.82 3.46 -5.26
C GLU A 120 -16.87 2.32 -4.88
N GLY A 121 -15.78 2.64 -4.19
CA GLY A 121 -14.75 1.71 -3.80
C GLY A 121 -15.25 0.62 -2.85
N THR A 122 -16.03 0.99 -1.83
CA THR A 122 -16.67 0.05 -0.90
C THR A 122 -17.61 -0.89 -1.64
N ALA A 123 -18.50 -0.37 -2.50
CA ALA A 123 -19.42 -1.21 -3.26
C ALA A 123 -18.67 -2.21 -4.18
N LEU A 124 -17.57 -1.79 -4.78
CA LEU A 124 -16.71 -2.67 -5.57
C LEU A 124 -16.00 -3.73 -4.71
N ALA A 125 -15.57 -3.39 -3.49
CA ALA A 125 -14.94 -4.33 -2.57
C ALA A 125 -15.94 -5.42 -2.14
N GLU A 126 -17.16 -5.04 -1.77
CA GLU A 126 -18.26 -5.96 -1.45
C GLU A 126 -18.60 -6.87 -2.64
N GLU A 127 -18.74 -6.30 -3.84
CA GLU A 127 -18.98 -7.06 -5.08
C GLU A 127 -17.86 -8.09 -5.32
N ALA A 128 -16.60 -7.69 -5.17
CA ALA A 128 -15.46 -8.56 -5.42
C ALA A 128 -15.38 -9.73 -4.43
N LEU A 129 -15.76 -9.52 -3.16
CA LEU A 129 -15.85 -10.58 -2.15
C LEU A 129 -17.02 -11.54 -2.40
N ALA A 130 -18.12 -11.07 -3.00
CA ALA A 130 -19.28 -11.90 -3.32
C ALA A 130 -19.06 -12.84 -4.52
N GLN A 131 -18.08 -12.57 -5.38
CA GLN A 131 -17.84 -13.31 -6.63
C GLN A 131 -17.04 -14.62 -6.47
N GLY A 132 -16.60 -14.97 -5.26
CA GLY A 132 -15.90 -16.22 -4.99
C GLY A 132 -14.84 -16.09 -3.89
N PRO A 133 -13.93 -17.06 -3.76
CA PRO A 133 -12.85 -16.99 -2.77
C PRO A 133 -12.01 -15.73 -2.96
N ALA A 134 -11.77 -15.00 -1.87
CA ALA A 134 -11.01 -13.75 -1.89
C ALA A 134 -9.54 -14.01 -2.28
N GLY A 135 -9.11 -13.36 -3.36
CA GLY A 135 -7.70 -13.24 -3.74
C GLY A 135 -7.03 -12.03 -3.11
N ASP A 136 -5.75 -11.83 -3.41
CA ASP A 136 -4.89 -10.81 -2.80
C ASP A 136 -5.48 -9.40 -2.95
N TYR A 137 -5.94 -9.04 -4.15
CA TYR A 137 -6.55 -7.72 -4.40
C TYR A 137 -7.88 -7.54 -3.66
N GLN A 138 -8.71 -8.58 -3.56
CA GLN A 138 -9.97 -8.51 -2.81
C GLN A 138 -9.72 -8.31 -1.31
N LEU A 139 -8.73 -9.02 -0.74
CA LEU A 139 -8.36 -8.85 0.66
C LEU A 139 -7.78 -7.46 0.94
N GLN A 140 -6.90 -6.97 0.05
CA GLN A 140 -6.36 -5.62 0.16
C GLN A 140 -7.44 -4.54 0.02
N ALA A 141 -8.39 -4.71 -0.90
CA ALA A 141 -9.53 -3.82 -1.05
C ALA A 141 -10.43 -3.81 0.19
N ALA A 142 -10.68 -4.97 0.80
CA ALA A 142 -11.45 -5.07 2.04
C ALA A 142 -10.75 -4.34 3.20
N ILE A 143 -9.43 -4.49 3.33
CA ILE A 143 -8.63 -3.74 4.31
C ILE A 143 -8.75 -2.22 4.05
N ALA A 144 -8.64 -1.80 2.79
CA ALA A 144 -8.79 -0.40 2.42
C ALA A 144 -10.20 0.14 2.73
N ALA A 145 -11.24 -0.64 2.49
CA ALA A 145 -12.64 -0.25 2.74
C ALA A 145 -12.89 -0.02 4.24
N LEU A 146 -12.38 -0.90 5.11
CA LEU A 146 -12.50 -0.75 6.57
C LEU A 146 -11.83 0.53 7.09
N HIS A 147 -10.71 0.94 6.47
CA HIS A 147 -10.12 2.24 6.77
C HIS A 147 -11.02 3.40 6.31
N ASP A 148 -11.63 3.30 5.13
CA ASP A 148 -12.40 4.38 4.50
C ASP A 148 -13.80 4.58 5.08
N GLU A 149 -14.39 3.52 5.63
CA GLU A 149 -15.71 3.54 6.24
C GLU A 149 -15.72 4.18 7.64
N ALA A 150 -14.60 4.06 8.37
CA ALA A 150 -14.49 4.64 9.69
C ALA A 150 -14.55 6.18 9.63
N GLN A 151 -15.39 6.79 10.46
CA GLN A 151 -15.55 8.26 10.48
C GLN A 151 -14.34 8.96 11.12
N ARG A 152 -13.71 8.31 12.08
CA ARG A 152 -12.51 8.78 12.78
C ARG A 152 -11.45 7.68 12.79
N ALA A 153 -10.19 8.04 13.03
CA ALA A 153 -9.10 7.07 13.05
C ALA A 153 -9.30 5.99 14.11
N GLU A 154 -9.77 6.39 15.29
CA GLU A 154 -10.09 5.53 16.43
C GLU A 154 -11.27 4.58 16.20
N ASP A 155 -12.13 4.85 15.22
CA ASP A 155 -13.28 4.00 14.88
C ASP A 155 -12.92 2.88 13.89
N THR A 156 -11.65 2.80 13.46
CA THR A 156 -11.19 1.78 12.50
C THR A 156 -11.31 0.38 13.12
N ASP A 157 -11.96 -0.57 12.42
CA ASP A 157 -12.09 -1.96 12.88
C ASP A 157 -10.79 -2.75 12.71
N TRP A 158 -9.86 -2.51 13.64
CA TRP A 158 -8.56 -3.18 13.68
C TRP A 158 -8.65 -4.71 13.87
N PRO A 159 -9.57 -5.26 14.69
CA PRO A 159 -9.77 -6.71 14.77
C PRO A 159 -10.10 -7.35 13.40
N GLN A 160 -10.99 -6.73 12.63
CA GLN A 160 -11.34 -7.22 11.30
C GLN A 160 -10.17 -7.04 10.30
N ILE A 161 -9.47 -5.91 10.34
CA ILE A 161 -8.26 -5.68 9.54
C ILE A 161 -7.18 -6.74 9.84
N LEU A 162 -6.96 -7.08 11.11
CA LEU A 162 -6.00 -8.11 11.51
C LEU A 162 -6.39 -9.48 10.93
N ALA A 163 -7.67 -9.85 11.00
CA ALA A 163 -8.16 -11.10 10.42
C ALA A 163 -7.95 -11.17 8.89
N LEU A 164 -8.11 -10.05 8.19
CA LEU A 164 -7.86 -9.95 6.75
C LEU A 164 -6.36 -10.04 6.41
N TYR A 165 -5.49 -9.39 7.19
CA TYR A 165 -4.05 -9.53 7.04
C TYR A 165 -3.57 -10.96 7.33
N ASP A 166 -4.14 -11.62 8.32
CA ASP A 166 -3.89 -13.03 8.62
C ASP A 166 -4.20 -13.93 7.42
N LEU A 167 -5.32 -13.69 6.72
CA LEU A 167 -5.66 -14.39 5.49
C LEU A 167 -4.69 -14.06 4.36
N LEU A 168 -4.36 -12.79 4.19
CA LEU A 168 -3.48 -12.31 3.12
C LEU A 168 -2.07 -12.91 3.23
N VAL A 169 -1.46 -12.84 4.41
CA VAL A 169 -0.09 -13.35 4.65
C VAL A 169 -0.02 -14.87 4.52
N ARG A 170 -1.07 -15.60 4.95
CA ARG A 170 -1.14 -17.07 4.74
C ARG A 170 -1.19 -17.44 3.26
N ARG A 171 -1.83 -16.61 2.45
CA ARG A 171 -2.01 -16.85 1.01
C ARG A 171 -0.80 -16.42 0.19
N SER A 172 -0.26 -15.26 0.51
CA SER A 172 0.78 -14.57 -0.24
C SER A 172 1.76 -13.96 0.76
N PRO A 173 2.86 -14.66 1.09
CA PRO A 173 3.85 -14.19 2.05
C PRO A 173 4.70 -13.07 1.43
N ASP A 174 4.08 -11.89 1.34
CA ASP A 174 4.71 -10.65 0.89
C ASP A 174 5.19 -9.82 2.09
N PRO A 175 6.43 -9.28 2.07
CA PRO A 175 6.96 -8.48 3.17
C PRO A 175 6.12 -7.25 3.55
N ALA A 176 5.47 -6.60 2.57
CA ALA A 176 4.63 -5.43 2.88
C ALA A 176 3.32 -5.86 3.57
N ALA A 177 2.73 -6.98 3.14
CA ALA A 177 1.57 -7.57 3.84
C ALA A 177 1.94 -8.02 5.27
N ALA A 178 3.12 -8.61 5.45
CA ALA A 178 3.61 -9.03 6.76
C ALA A 178 3.86 -7.85 7.70
N LEU A 179 4.41 -6.74 7.19
CA LEU A 179 4.58 -5.51 7.96
C LEU A 179 3.22 -4.85 8.30
N GLY A 180 2.29 -4.80 7.34
CA GLY A 180 0.93 -4.33 7.59
C GLY A 180 0.21 -5.14 8.67
N ARG A 181 0.41 -6.47 8.68
CA ARG A 181 -0.06 -7.35 9.75
C ARG A 181 0.55 -7.00 11.11
N ALA A 182 1.85 -6.71 11.18
CA ALA A 182 2.50 -6.31 12.43
C ALA A 182 1.91 -5.01 13.01
N VAL A 183 1.58 -4.04 12.13
CA VAL A 183 0.84 -2.83 12.52
C VAL A 183 -0.54 -3.20 13.06
N ALA A 184 -1.30 -4.05 12.37
CA ALA A 184 -2.62 -4.48 12.84
C ALA A 184 -2.57 -5.21 14.20
N VAL A 185 -1.57 -6.06 14.42
CA VAL A 185 -1.30 -6.68 15.74
C VAL A 185 -1.07 -5.61 16.80
N ALA A 186 -0.30 -4.57 16.50
CA ALA A 186 -0.05 -3.48 17.43
C ALA A 186 -1.33 -2.73 17.82
N MET A 187 -2.23 -2.55 16.86
CA MET A 187 -3.48 -1.83 17.07
C MET A 187 -4.51 -2.64 17.86
N VAL A 188 -4.50 -3.96 17.75
CA VAL A 188 -5.42 -4.86 18.49
C VAL A 188 -4.86 -5.23 19.86
N HIS A 189 -3.57 -5.55 19.95
CA HIS A 189 -2.93 -6.15 21.13
C HIS A 189 -1.94 -5.23 21.82
N GLY A 190 -1.79 -4.00 21.34
CA GLY A 190 -0.91 -2.98 21.90
C GLY A 190 0.50 -2.95 21.27
N PRO A 191 1.23 -1.84 21.48
CA PRO A 191 2.46 -1.54 20.75
C PRO A 191 3.57 -2.59 20.95
N ARG A 192 3.66 -3.19 22.14
CA ARG A 192 4.66 -4.24 22.43
C ARG A 192 4.43 -5.53 21.62
N ALA A 193 3.18 -5.91 21.41
CA ALA A 193 2.86 -7.07 20.57
C ALA A 193 3.24 -6.82 19.10
N GLY A 194 3.02 -5.58 18.63
CA GLY A 194 3.47 -5.13 17.32
C GLY A 194 5.00 -5.16 17.18
N LEU A 195 5.73 -4.66 18.18
CA LEU A 195 7.20 -4.68 18.18
C LEU A 195 7.75 -6.10 18.09
N ALA A 196 7.20 -7.03 18.88
CA ALA A 196 7.60 -8.45 18.80
C ALA A 196 7.34 -9.04 17.40
N ALA A 197 6.25 -8.65 16.75
CA ALA A 197 5.97 -9.06 15.37
C ALA A 197 6.97 -8.46 14.37
N VAL A 198 7.36 -7.19 14.54
CA VAL A 198 8.39 -6.53 13.71
C VAL A 198 9.76 -7.20 13.90
N ASP A 199 10.12 -7.54 15.14
CA ASP A 199 11.39 -8.22 15.45
C ASP A 199 11.48 -9.58 14.75
N ALA A 200 10.40 -10.38 14.80
CA ALA A 200 10.34 -11.65 14.09
C ALA A 200 10.50 -11.50 12.56
N LEU A 201 10.01 -10.40 11.98
CA LEU A 201 10.22 -10.10 10.55
C LEU A 201 11.68 -9.78 10.26
N ALA A 202 12.32 -8.96 11.10
CA ALA A 202 13.73 -8.60 10.95
C ALA A 202 14.66 -9.83 11.07
N GLU A 203 14.38 -10.74 12.01
CA GLU A 203 15.11 -12.01 12.17
C GLU A 203 14.94 -12.93 10.95
N ALA A 204 13.71 -13.05 10.42
CA ALA A 204 13.44 -13.82 9.22
C ALA A 204 14.18 -13.28 8.00
N GLU A 205 14.34 -11.96 7.87
CA GLU A 205 15.14 -11.34 6.80
C GLU A 205 16.64 -11.59 6.98
N GLY A 206 17.16 -11.48 8.21
CA GLY A 206 18.57 -11.74 8.52
C GLY A 206 19.01 -13.18 8.26
N THR A 207 18.10 -14.14 8.42
CA THR A 207 18.36 -15.58 8.16
C THR A 207 18.23 -15.97 6.68
N ALA A 208 17.51 -15.21 5.86
CA ALA A 208 17.21 -15.54 4.47
C ALA A 208 18.34 -15.27 3.45
N GLY A 209 19.48 -14.69 3.87
CA GLY A 209 20.62 -14.41 2.98
C GLY A 209 20.37 -13.23 2.05
N ALA A 210 21.22 -12.21 2.16
CA ALA A 210 21.13 -10.95 1.42
C ALA A 210 21.08 -11.14 -0.10
N ALA A 211 19.90 -10.97 -0.72
CA ALA A 211 19.76 -10.85 -2.17
C ALA A 211 18.59 -9.98 -2.66
N ALA A 212 17.99 -9.15 -1.80
CA ALA A 212 17.02 -8.12 -2.23
C ALA A 212 17.25 -6.81 -1.47
N THR A 213 17.81 -5.80 -2.15
CA THR A 213 17.72 -4.37 -1.79
C THR A 213 17.68 -4.06 -0.28
N ALA A 214 18.76 -4.41 0.44
CA ALA A 214 18.88 -4.26 1.89
C ALA A 214 18.63 -2.84 2.42
N GLY A 215 18.77 -1.78 1.61
CA GLY A 215 18.47 -0.41 2.03
C GLY A 215 16.96 -0.04 2.00
N GLN A 216 16.20 -0.56 1.03
CA GLN A 216 14.83 -0.11 0.78
C GLN A 216 13.78 -0.83 1.64
N ARG A 217 14.06 -2.04 2.15
CA ARG A 217 13.14 -2.77 3.04
C ARG A 217 13.38 -2.43 4.52
N ASN A 218 14.62 -2.14 4.88
CA ASN A 218 15.00 -1.84 6.25
C ASN A 218 14.35 -0.55 6.76
N TYR A 219 14.26 0.49 5.93
CA TYR A 219 13.68 1.76 6.37
C TYR A 219 12.19 1.68 6.77
N ARG A 220 11.39 0.83 6.10
CA ARG A 220 9.96 0.68 6.43
C ARG A 220 9.76 -0.05 7.76
N LEU A 221 10.59 -1.07 8.02
CA LEU A 221 10.63 -1.74 9.31
C LEU A 221 11.03 -0.75 10.41
N ASP A 222 12.09 0.03 10.19
CA ASP A 222 12.56 1.05 11.13
C ASP A 222 11.51 2.15 11.37
N ALA A 223 10.80 2.60 10.34
CA ALA A 223 9.74 3.59 10.48
C ALA A 223 8.59 3.05 11.36
N VAL A 224 8.09 1.84 11.07
CA VAL A 224 7.05 1.20 11.90
C VAL A 224 7.56 0.99 13.31
N ARG A 225 8.79 0.51 13.49
CA ARG A 225 9.44 0.33 14.79
C ARG A 225 9.46 1.63 15.59
N GLY A 226 9.86 2.75 14.96
CA GLY A 226 9.86 4.06 15.58
C GLY A 226 8.49 4.48 16.10
N HIS A 227 7.43 4.32 15.28
CA HIS A 227 6.05 4.59 15.70
C HIS A 227 5.59 3.72 16.86
N LEU A 228 5.93 2.43 16.86
CA LEU A 228 5.52 1.53 17.93
C LEU A 228 6.30 1.77 19.23
N LEU A 229 7.59 2.11 19.15
CA LEU A 229 8.41 2.49 20.30
C LEU A 229 7.90 3.79 20.94
N GLU A 230 7.54 4.79 20.13
CA GLU A 230 6.96 6.03 20.64
C GLU A 230 5.65 5.73 21.40
N ARG A 231 4.76 4.93 20.81
CA ARG A 231 3.50 4.49 21.44
C ARG A 231 3.72 3.62 22.68
N ALA A 232 4.84 2.90 22.77
CA ALA A 232 5.23 2.11 23.92
C ALA A 232 5.83 2.95 25.07
N GLY A 233 6.06 4.25 24.86
CA GLY A 233 6.70 5.14 25.83
C GLY A 233 8.23 5.03 25.86
N GLU A 234 8.86 4.66 24.73
CA GLU A 234 10.31 4.50 24.59
C GLU A 234 10.90 5.56 23.63
N PRO A 235 10.94 6.85 24.03
CA PRO A 235 11.24 7.96 23.12
C PRO A 235 12.66 7.94 22.55
N ASP A 236 13.67 7.54 23.33
CA ASP A 236 15.06 7.48 22.87
C ASP A 236 15.26 6.40 21.79
N ALA A 237 14.63 5.24 21.98
CA ALA A 237 14.66 4.15 21.01
C ALA A 237 13.86 4.54 19.75
N ALA A 238 12.70 5.16 19.92
CA ALA A 238 11.88 5.67 18.81
C ALA A 238 12.65 6.69 17.97
N ARG A 239 13.34 7.65 18.59
CA ARG A 239 14.18 8.64 17.91
C ARG A 239 15.27 7.98 17.06
N THR A 240 15.96 6.97 17.62
CA THR A 240 16.99 6.22 16.89
C THR A 240 16.41 5.53 15.66
N ALA A 241 15.28 4.85 15.81
CA ALA A 241 14.61 4.18 14.70
C ALA A 241 14.12 5.16 13.62
N TYR A 242 13.55 6.31 14.02
CA TYR A 242 13.13 7.35 13.07
C TYR A 242 14.30 7.93 12.28
N ARG A 243 15.45 8.19 12.91
CA ARG A 243 16.65 8.68 12.21
C ARG A 243 17.18 7.64 11.21
N ALA A 244 17.27 6.38 11.63
CA ALA A 244 17.67 5.28 10.73
C ALA A 244 16.75 5.18 9.51
N ALA A 245 15.43 5.23 9.71
CA ALA A 245 14.46 5.22 8.63
C ALA A 245 14.59 6.45 7.71
N ALA A 246 14.80 7.64 8.27
CA ALA A 246 14.96 8.88 7.52
C ALA A 246 16.21 8.90 6.64
N ASP A 247 17.31 8.30 7.11
CA ASP A 247 18.57 8.25 6.36
C ASP A 247 18.57 7.17 5.27
N ALA A 248 17.68 6.18 5.38
CA ALA A 248 17.56 5.07 4.43
C ALA A 248 16.47 5.25 3.35
N THR A 249 15.46 6.11 3.56
CA THR A 249 14.43 6.37 2.54
C THR A 249 14.97 7.22 1.39
N LEU A 250 14.45 6.97 0.17
CA LEU A 250 14.74 7.78 -1.03
C LEU A 250 13.70 8.89 -1.26
N SER A 251 12.65 8.93 -0.43
CA SER A 251 11.59 9.95 -0.48
C SER A 251 11.94 11.10 0.46
N GLU A 252 12.22 12.28 -0.11
CA GLU A 252 12.56 13.48 0.68
C GLU A 252 11.42 13.93 1.60
N PRO A 253 10.13 13.90 1.18
CA PRO A 253 9.01 14.15 2.09
C PRO A 253 8.91 13.16 3.26
N GLU A 254 9.17 11.87 3.03
CA GLU A 254 9.20 10.85 4.09
C GLU A 254 10.38 11.10 5.05
N ALA A 255 11.58 11.38 4.51
CA ALA A 255 12.76 11.67 5.32
C ALA A 255 12.51 12.88 6.24
N ARG A 256 11.92 13.95 5.70
CA ARG A 256 11.56 15.15 6.46
C ARG A 256 10.53 14.84 7.55
N TYR A 257 9.51 14.05 7.22
CA TYR A 257 8.52 13.59 8.19
C TYR A 257 9.18 12.83 9.36
N LEU A 258 9.99 11.83 9.05
CA LEU A 258 10.65 10.99 10.05
C LEU A 258 11.64 11.78 10.92
N ARG A 259 12.40 12.72 10.33
CA ARG A 259 13.27 13.64 11.10
C ARG A 259 12.46 14.51 12.06
N ARG A 260 11.35 15.11 11.63
CA ARG A 260 10.47 15.89 12.52
C ARG A 260 9.93 15.04 13.68
N ARG A 261 9.55 13.77 13.43
CA ARG A 261 9.13 12.85 14.49
C ARG A 261 10.26 12.61 15.49
N ALA A 262 11.49 12.41 15.02
CA ALA A 262 12.67 12.24 15.85
C ALA A 262 12.99 13.49 16.70
N ASP A 263 12.99 14.67 16.08
CA ASP A 263 13.37 15.93 16.73
C ASP A 263 12.36 16.35 17.81
N ARG A 264 11.06 16.09 17.60
CA ARG A 264 10.01 16.32 18.62
C ARG A 264 10.25 15.49 19.90
N LEU A 265 10.86 14.31 19.79
CA LEU A 265 11.17 13.47 20.95
C LEU A 265 12.47 13.91 21.68
N GLU A 266 13.25 14.82 21.09
CA GLU A 266 14.45 15.42 21.73
C GLU A 266 14.07 16.54 22.71
N HIS A 267 12.93 17.19 22.50
CA HIS A 267 12.40 18.28 23.32
C HIS A 267 10.91 18.05 23.63
N PRO A 268 10.58 17.23 24.64
CA PRO A 268 9.20 16.85 24.94
C PRO A 268 8.29 18.01 25.41
N ASP A 269 8.85 19.20 25.69
CA ASP A 269 8.11 20.42 26.02
C ASP A 269 8.59 21.60 25.15
N GLY A 270 7.75 22.02 24.21
CA GLY A 270 7.88 23.23 23.40
C GLY A 270 6.52 23.68 22.89
#